data_AF-A0A1E7ITT8-F1
#
_entry.id   AF-A0A1E7ITT8-F1
#
_cell.length_a   1.000
_cell.length_b   1.000
_cell.length_c   1.000
_cell.angle_alpha   90.00
_cell.angle_beta   90.00
_cell.angle_gamma   90.00
#
_symmetry.space_group_name_H-M   'P 1'
#
loop_
_entity.id
_entity.type
_entity.pdbx_description
1 polymer ?
#
loop_
_entity_poly.entity_id
_entity_poly.type
_entity_poly.pdbx_seq_one_letter_code
_entity_poly.pdbx_strand_id
1 'polypeptide(L)'
;MIHANVLHLLGNMFCIALFGTAVCRIMGPGVGWLIILLSGICGNLMNALLYQRNHLSVGSSTAIFGAIGVLAGYRFLREYRHPGGRARAWLPLGGGLALLAFLGGAKHSDLTAHAFGFLSGIIIGVIYCFFVNRPAGRQYQICFLLFTLSIIVTSWFRGFGA
;
A
#
# COMPACT_ATOMS: atom_id res chain seq x y z
N MET A 1 14.43 21.30 -10.24
CA MET A 1 13.00 21.00 -10.01
C MET A 1 12.45 19.87 -10.90
N ILE A 2 12.72 19.83 -12.21
CA ILE A 2 12.26 18.72 -13.08
C ILE A 2 12.95 17.38 -12.76
N HIS A 3 14.25 17.40 -12.47
CA HIS A 3 15.02 16.20 -12.08
C HIS A 3 14.52 15.57 -10.77
N ALA A 4 14.00 16.37 -9.82
CA ALA A 4 13.42 15.84 -8.59
C ALA A 4 12.11 15.08 -8.86
N ASN A 5 11.28 15.55 -9.79
CA ASN A 5 10.05 14.85 -10.17
C ASN A 5 10.31 13.54 -10.92
N VAL A 6 11.32 13.49 -11.80
CA VAL A 6 11.70 12.25 -12.49
C VAL A 6 12.29 11.23 -11.52
N LEU A 7 13.22 11.64 -10.65
CA LEU A 7 13.81 10.73 -9.66
C LEU A 7 12.77 10.23 -8.66
N HIS A 8 11.85 11.10 -8.23
CA HIS A 8 10.75 10.72 -7.34
C HIS A 8 9.76 9.76 -8.03
N LEU A 9 9.45 9.97 -9.31
CA LEU A 9 8.63 9.05 -10.10
C LEU A 9 9.31 7.68 -10.26
N LEU A 10 10.59 7.66 -10.63
CA LEU A 10 11.37 6.42 -10.76
C LEU A 10 11.47 5.69 -9.42
N GLY A 11 11.67 6.41 -8.33
CA GLY A 11 11.64 5.86 -6.97
C GLY A 11 10.30 5.23 -6.64
N ASN A 12 9.20 5.89 -6.99
CA ASN A 12 7.85 5.33 -6.81
C ASN A 12 7.63 4.07 -7.67
N MET A 13 8.03 4.10 -8.94
CA MET A 13 7.93 2.93 -9.84
C MET A 13 8.75 1.74 -9.33
N PHE A 14 9.97 1.99 -8.85
CA PHE A 14 10.81 0.97 -8.25
C PHE A 14 10.17 0.40 -6.98
N CYS A 15 9.72 1.25 -6.06
CA CYS A 15 9.12 0.81 -4.80
C CYS A 15 7.81 0.05 -5.03
N ILE A 16 6.92 0.52 -5.92
CA ILE A 16 5.68 -0.20 -6.20
C ILE A 16 5.94 -1.53 -6.91
N ALA A 17 6.95 -1.61 -7.80
CA ALA A 17 7.35 -2.87 -8.40
C ALA A 17 7.88 -3.84 -7.34
N LEU A 18 8.73 -3.37 -6.43
CA LEU A 18 9.32 -4.20 -5.37
C LEU A 18 8.27 -4.68 -4.35
N PHE A 19 7.58 -3.74 -3.68
CA PHE A 19 6.63 -4.06 -2.63
C PHE A 19 5.32 -4.61 -3.20
N GLY A 20 4.87 -4.13 -4.35
CA GLY A 20 3.69 -4.66 -5.02
C GLY A 20 3.88 -6.12 -5.45
N THR A 21 5.05 -6.47 -6.00
CA THR A 21 5.38 -7.88 -6.30
C THR A 21 5.40 -8.72 -5.02
N ALA A 22 5.97 -8.21 -3.93
CA ALA A 22 5.99 -8.93 -2.65
C ALA A 22 4.57 -9.20 -2.11
N VAL A 23 3.67 -8.23 -2.18
CA VAL A 23 2.25 -8.42 -1.82
C VAL A 23 1.59 -9.45 -2.74
N CYS A 24 1.78 -9.32 -4.06
CA CYS A 24 1.18 -10.23 -5.04
C CYS A 24 1.68 -11.68 -4.90
N ARG A 25 2.93 -11.89 -4.45
CA ARG A 25 3.46 -13.23 -4.15
C ARG A 25 2.76 -13.89 -2.96
N ILE A 26 2.27 -13.11 -2.00
CA ILE A 26 1.58 -13.61 -0.81
C ILE A 26 0.08 -13.80 -1.07
N MET A 27 -0.54 -12.82 -1.74
CA MET A 27 -2.00 -12.72 -1.86
C MET A 27 -2.54 -13.16 -3.23
N GLY A 28 -1.65 -13.37 -4.20
CA GLY A 28 -1.98 -13.49 -5.61
C GLY A 28 -2.10 -12.13 -6.30
N PRO A 29 -1.97 -12.08 -7.63
CA PRO A 29 -1.84 -10.82 -8.37
C PRO A 29 -3.10 -9.95 -8.31
N GLY A 30 -4.30 -10.52 -8.43
CA GLY A 30 -5.55 -9.76 -8.43
C GLY A 30 -5.89 -9.18 -7.07
N VAL A 31 -5.91 -10.05 -6.05
CA VAL A 31 -6.17 -9.62 -4.67
C VAL A 31 -5.08 -8.67 -4.18
N GLY A 32 -3.81 -8.96 -4.52
CA GLY A 32 -2.68 -8.12 -4.15
C GLY A 32 -2.80 -6.70 -4.68
N TRP A 33 -3.05 -6.53 -5.98
CA TRP A 33 -3.23 -5.20 -6.57
C TRP A 33 -4.47 -4.48 -6.04
N LEU A 34 -5.58 -5.21 -5.80
CA LEU A 34 -6.77 -4.62 -5.21
C LEU A 34 -6.51 -4.11 -3.79
N ILE A 35 -5.84 -4.89 -2.95
CA ILE A 35 -5.50 -4.50 -1.58
C ILE A 35 -4.56 -3.28 -1.56
N ILE A 36 -3.59 -3.24 -2.46
CA ILE A 36 -2.70 -2.07 -2.62
C ILE A 36 -3.53 -0.84 -2.98
N LEU A 37 -4.41 -0.94 -3.97
CA LEU A 37 -5.28 0.15 -4.39
C LEU A 37 -6.17 0.63 -3.23
N LEU A 38 -6.84 -0.29 -2.53
CA LEU A 38 -7.70 0.03 -1.39
C LEU A 38 -6.92 0.68 -0.24
N SER A 39 -5.72 0.19 0.08
CA SER A 39 -4.88 0.79 1.12
C SER A 39 -4.49 2.24 0.77
N GLY A 40 -4.20 2.52 -0.51
CA GLY A 40 -3.94 3.86 -1.00
C GLY A 40 -5.17 4.76 -0.92
N ILE A 41 -6.35 4.26 -1.34
CA ILE A 41 -7.62 4.99 -1.26
C ILE A 41 -7.96 5.35 0.20
N CYS A 42 -7.90 4.37 1.12
CA CYS A 42 -8.18 4.59 2.53
C CYS A 42 -7.21 5.61 3.16
N GLY A 43 -5.91 5.46 2.87
CA GLY A 43 -4.90 6.40 3.37
C GLY A 43 -5.14 7.83 2.91
N ASN A 44 -5.46 8.02 1.62
CA ASN A 44 -5.77 9.35 1.08
C ASN A 44 -7.08 9.92 1.64
N LEU A 45 -8.11 9.08 1.82
CA LEU A 45 -9.37 9.51 2.42
C LEU A 45 -9.17 9.96 3.87
N MET A 46 -8.43 9.20 4.68
CA MET A 46 -8.07 9.58 6.05
C MET A 46 -7.29 10.89 6.08
N ASN A 47 -6.33 11.07 5.17
CA ASN A 47 -5.56 12.31 5.05
C ASN A 47 -6.46 13.51 4.69
N ALA A 48 -7.37 13.34 3.72
CA ALA A 48 -8.28 14.39 3.27
C ALA A 48 -9.25 14.82 4.38
N LEU A 49 -9.80 13.86 5.13
CA LEU A 49 -10.72 14.11 6.25
C LEU A 49 -10.04 14.87 7.40
N LEU A 50 -8.76 14.60 7.67
CA LEU A 50 -8.05 15.17 8.82
C LEU A 50 -7.30 16.47 8.51
N TYR A 51 -6.78 16.64 7.30
CA TYR A 51 -5.89 17.76 6.97
C TYR A 51 -6.36 18.64 5.80
N GLN A 52 -7.50 18.34 5.15
CA GLN A 52 -8.09 19.11 4.05
C GLN A 52 -7.10 19.55 2.95
N ARG A 53 -6.03 18.77 2.69
CA ARG A 53 -5.04 19.09 1.66
C ARG A 53 -5.34 18.36 0.36
N ASN A 54 -5.67 19.14 -0.68
CA ASN A 54 -5.79 18.68 -2.06
C ASN A 54 -4.43 18.71 -2.75
N HIS A 55 -3.67 17.62 -2.70
CA HIS A 55 -2.46 17.45 -3.52
C HIS A 55 -2.63 16.24 -4.45
N LEU A 56 -2.82 16.50 -5.75
CA LEU A 56 -3.06 15.51 -6.81
C LEU A 56 -1.90 14.50 -7.01
N SER A 57 -0.68 14.83 -6.58
CA SER A 57 0.51 13.98 -6.75
C SER A 57 0.73 12.94 -5.64
N VAL A 58 -0.17 12.88 -4.64
CA VAL A 58 0.02 12.08 -3.41
C VAL A 58 -0.46 10.62 -3.55
N GLY A 59 -1.30 10.33 -4.54
CA GLY A 59 -1.98 9.04 -4.67
C GLY A 59 -1.07 7.81 -4.79
N SER A 60 -0.01 7.89 -5.60
CA SER A 60 0.86 6.73 -5.87
C SER A 60 1.76 6.36 -4.70
N SER A 61 2.34 7.35 -4.00
CA SER A 61 3.20 7.10 -2.84
C SER A 61 2.40 6.57 -1.65
N THR A 62 1.16 7.03 -1.45
CA THR A 62 0.28 6.47 -0.41
C THR A 62 0.00 4.99 -0.64
N ALA A 63 -0.20 4.56 -1.89
CA ALA A 63 -0.37 3.15 -2.23
C ALA A 63 0.91 2.32 -1.98
N ILE A 64 2.10 2.90 -2.20
CA ILE A 64 3.38 2.24 -1.87
C ILE A 64 3.50 2.03 -0.36
N PHE A 65 3.24 3.05 0.46
CA PHE A 65 3.25 2.90 1.91
C PHE A 65 2.14 1.97 2.39
N GLY A 66 0.99 1.97 1.72
CA GLY A 66 -0.04 0.96 1.86
C GLY A 66 0.48 -0.46 1.64
N ALA A 67 1.20 -0.71 0.54
CA ALA A 67 1.82 -2.01 0.27
C ALA A 67 2.83 -2.42 1.35
N ILE A 68 3.69 -1.49 1.80
CA ILE A 68 4.64 -1.73 2.90
C ILE A 68 3.88 -2.07 4.19
N GLY A 69 2.82 -1.33 4.51
CA GLY A 69 1.95 -1.57 5.65
C GLY A 69 1.27 -2.93 5.60
N VAL A 70 0.75 -3.32 4.43
CA VAL A 70 0.13 -4.64 4.19
C VAL A 70 1.13 -5.76 4.50
N LEU A 71 2.35 -5.66 3.98
CA LEU A 71 3.41 -6.63 4.28
C LEU A 71 3.77 -6.67 5.76
N ALA A 72 3.85 -5.49 6.39
CA ALA A 72 4.19 -5.36 7.79
C ALA A 72 3.13 -5.98 8.71
N GLY A 73 1.85 -5.63 8.49
CA GLY A 73 0.70 -6.16 9.23
C GLY A 73 0.48 -7.66 9.01
N TYR A 74 0.59 -8.13 7.77
CA TYR A 74 0.51 -9.56 7.45
C TYR A 74 1.58 -10.37 8.19
N ARG A 75 2.85 -9.93 8.12
CA ARG A 75 3.95 -10.61 8.79
C ARG A 75 3.86 -10.51 10.30
N PHE A 76 3.44 -9.36 10.84
CA PHE A 76 3.22 -9.19 12.28
C PHE A 76 2.27 -10.27 12.82
N LEU A 77 1.07 -10.40 12.25
CA LEU A 77 0.09 -11.36 12.77
C LEU A 77 0.56 -12.81 12.57
N ARG A 78 1.21 -13.11 11.44
CA ARG A 78 1.74 -14.45 11.14
C ARG A 78 2.82 -14.89 12.14
N GLU A 79 3.78 -14.02 12.45
CA GLU A 79 4.82 -14.30 13.45
C GLU A 79 4.26 -14.30 14.88
N TYR A 80 3.29 -13.44 15.18
CA TYR A 80 2.66 -13.37 16.50
C TYR A 80 1.90 -14.65 16.85
N ARG A 81 1.29 -15.30 15.85
CA ARG A 81 0.61 -16.60 15.98
C ARG A 81 1.59 -17.79 16.09
N HIS A 82 2.86 -17.62 15.73
CA HIS A 82 3.86 -18.68 15.81
C HIS A 82 4.38 -18.83 17.26
N PRO A 83 4.50 -20.06 17.80
CA PRO A 83 5.12 -20.29 19.11
C PRO A 83 6.55 -19.70 19.15
N GLY A 84 6.83 -18.86 20.15
CA GLY A 84 8.13 -18.17 20.28
C GLY A 84 8.36 -16.99 19.31
N GLY A 85 7.39 -16.65 18.45
CA GLY A 85 7.53 -15.60 17.43
C GLY A 85 7.19 -14.18 17.88
N ARG A 86 6.65 -13.99 19.10
CA ARG A 86 6.14 -12.69 19.59
C ARG A 86 7.15 -11.54 19.52
N ALA A 87 8.41 -11.77 19.87
CA ALA A 87 9.44 -10.74 19.78
C ALA A 87 9.76 -10.37 18.31
N ARG A 88 9.81 -11.38 17.43
CA ARG A 88 10.10 -11.21 16.00
C ARG A 88 8.94 -10.56 15.24
N ALA A 89 7.71 -10.69 15.75
CA ALA A 89 6.53 -10.08 15.16
C ALA A 89 6.63 -8.56 15.03
N TRP A 90 7.38 -7.89 15.92
CA TRP A 90 7.58 -6.44 15.88
C TRP A 90 8.59 -5.98 14.81
N LEU A 91 9.50 -6.86 14.36
CA LEU A 91 10.49 -6.53 13.34
C LEU A 91 9.89 -6.00 12.02
N PRO A 92 8.85 -6.62 11.41
CA PRO A 92 8.24 -6.09 10.20
C PRO A 92 7.57 -4.72 10.42
N LEU A 93 6.98 -4.46 11.60
CA LEU A 93 6.42 -3.14 11.91
C LEU A 93 7.52 -2.09 12.07
N GLY A 94 8.58 -2.40 12.80
CA GLY A 94 9.75 -1.53 12.95
C GLY A 94 10.45 -1.24 11.63
N GLY A 95 10.65 -2.26 10.79
CA GLY A 95 11.21 -2.10 9.44
C GLY A 95 10.31 -1.26 8.53
N GLY A 96 8.99 -1.45 8.60
CA GLY A 96 8.03 -0.61 7.88
C GLY A 96 8.06 0.86 8.33
N LEU A 97 8.15 1.12 9.63
CA LEU A 97 8.31 2.47 10.17
C LEU A 97 9.65 3.10 9.78
N ALA A 98 10.74 2.34 9.78
CA ALA A 98 12.04 2.82 9.31
C ALA A 98 12.00 3.21 7.82
N LEU A 99 11.33 2.40 6.99
CA LEU A 99 11.09 2.73 5.59
C LEU A 99 10.19 3.95 5.42
N LEU A 100 9.16 4.12 6.26
CA LEU A 100 8.33 5.33 6.29
C LEU A 100 9.15 6.58 6.60
N ALA A 101 10.00 6.52 7.62
CA ALA A 101 10.87 7.64 7.98
C ALA A 101 11.89 7.95 6.88
N PHE A 102 12.51 6.91 6.29
CA PHE A 102 13.55 7.07 5.27
C PHE A 102 13.00 7.55 3.92
N LEU A 103 11.90 6.96 3.45
CA LEU A 103 11.31 7.24 2.14
C LEU A 103 10.30 8.41 2.18
N GLY A 104 9.63 8.63 3.31
CA GLY A 104 8.58 9.65 3.47
C GLY A 104 9.05 10.97 4.10
N GLY A 105 10.32 11.07 4.49
CA GLY A 105 10.89 12.23 5.20
C GLY A 105 11.37 13.40 4.33
N ALA A 106 11.10 13.42 3.03
CA ALA A 106 11.56 14.48 2.15
C ALA A 106 10.86 15.83 2.44
N LYS A 107 11.55 16.96 2.24
CA LYS A 107 11.11 18.32 2.64
C LYS A 107 9.81 18.82 1.96
N HIS A 108 9.20 18.02 1.07
CA HIS A 108 7.95 18.30 0.36
C HIS A 108 7.01 17.08 0.24
N SER A 109 7.30 15.95 0.90
CA SER A 109 6.39 14.80 0.89
C SER A 109 5.24 14.97 1.88
N ASP A 110 4.05 14.54 1.48
CA ASP A 110 2.87 14.46 2.35
C ASP A 110 3.05 13.28 3.33
N LEU A 111 3.90 13.49 4.34
CA LEU A 111 4.24 12.49 5.36
C LEU A 111 2.99 11.97 6.08
N THR A 112 1.99 12.83 6.25
CA THR A 112 0.68 12.47 6.82
C THR A 112 -0.06 11.47 5.94
N ALA A 113 -0.14 11.71 4.62
CA ALA A 113 -0.73 10.75 3.70
C ALA A 113 0.04 9.42 3.69
N HIS A 114 1.37 9.47 3.70
CA HIS A 114 2.22 8.28 3.75
C HIS A 114 1.97 7.45 5.02
N ALA A 115 1.88 8.12 6.18
CA ALA A 115 1.58 7.47 7.45
C ALA A 115 0.18 6.84 7.45
N PHE A 116 -0.84 7.51 6.90
CA PHE A 116 -2.19 6.94 6.79
C PHE A 116 -2.28 5.80 5.79
N GLY A 117 -1.54 5.85 4.69
CA GLY A 117 -1.38 4.73 3.77
C GLY A 117 -0.77 3.53 4.48
N PHE A 118 0.34 3.73 5.19
CA PHE A 118 1.00 2.68 5.97
C PHE A 118 0.08 2.07 7.03
N LEU A 119 -0.63 2.89 7.80
CA LEU A 119 -1.59 2.44 8.82
C LEU A 119 -2.74 1.64 8.21
N SER A 120 -3.36 2.16 7.13
CA SER A 120 -4.41 1.46 6.39
C SER A 120 -3.92 0.11 5.89
N GLY A 121 -2.69 0.07 5.37
CA GLY A 121 -2.04 -1.15 4.93
C GLY A 121 -1.88 -2.17 6.05
N ILE A 122 -1.37 -1.76 7.23
CA ILE A 122 -1.23 -2.65 8.40
C ILE A 122 -2.57 -3.31 8.73
N ILE A 123 -3.62 -2.50 8.84
CA ILE A 123 -4.96 -2.98 9.19
C ILE A 123 -5.44 -4.01 8.16
N ILE A 124 -5.35 -3.69 6.87
CA ILE A 124 -5.78 -4.59 5.79
C ILE A 124 -4.93 -5.88 5.77
N GLY A 125 -3.62 -5.78 5.97
CA GLY A 125 -2.71 -6.94 6.02
C GLY A 125 -3.02 -7.88 7.19
N VAL A 126 -3.32 -7.32 8.37
CA VAL A 126 -3.77 -8.08 9.55
C VAL A 126 -5.11 -8.76 9.28
N ILE A 127 -6.09 -8.03 8.73
CA ILE A 127 -7.41 -8.59 8.37
C ILE A 127 -7.24 -9.73 7.37
N TYR A 128 -6.45 -9.55 6.31
CA TYR A 128 -6.18 -10.58 5.32
C TYR A 128 -5.55 -11.83 5.97
N CYS A 129 -4.50 -11.65 6.79
CA CYS A 129 -3.87 -12.77 7.50
C CYS A 129 -4.82 -13.46 8.49
N PHE A 130 -5.78 -12.72 9.05
CA PHE A 130 -6.73 -13.26 10.01
C PHE A 130 -7.78 -14.15 9.32
N PHE A 131 -8.37 -13.69 8.21
CA PHE A 131 -9.51 -14.34 7.56
C PHE A 131 -9.15 -15.22 6.37
N VAL A 132 -8.02 -14.97 5.70
CA VAL A 132 -7.67 -15.66 4.45
C VAL A 132 -6.57 -16.69 4.69
N ASN A 133 -7.00 -17.96 4.76
CA ASN A 133 -6.09 -19.09 4.98
C ASN A 133 -5.41 -19.59 3.69
N ARG A 134 -6.04 -19.36 2.52
CA ARG A 134 -5.51 -19.74 1.21
C ARG A 134 -5.77 -18.62 0.20
N PRO A 135 -4.81 -18.31 -0.70
CA PRO A 135 -5.02 -17.32 -1.74
C PRO A 135 -6.24 -17.66 -2.60
N ALA A 136 -6.94 -16.63 -3.08
CA ALA A 136 -8.12 -16.82 -3.93
C ALA A 136 -7.75 -17.59 -5.22
N GLY A 137 -8.68 -18.42 -5.69
CA GLY A 137 -8.51 -19.20 -6.92
C GLY A 137 -8.33 -18.32 -8.16
N ARG A 138 -7.79 -18.91 -9.25
CA ARG A 138 -7.41 -18.19 -10.48
C ARG A 138 -8.53 -17.30 -11.04
N GLN A 139 -9.77 -17.77 -11.04
CA GLN A 139 -10.92 -17.01 -11.54
C GLN A 139 -11.13 -15.72 -10.74
N TYR A 140 -11.16 -15.81 -9.40
CA TYR A 140 -11.29 -14.65 -8.53
C TYR A 140 -10.11 -13.69 -8.65
N GLN A 141 -8.88 -14.20 -8.82
CA GLN A 141 -7.71 -13.35 -9.06
C GLN A 141 -7.87 -12.54 -10.36
N ILE A 142 -8.35 -13.16 -11.44
CA ILE A 142 -8.63 -12.45 -12.69
C ILE A 142 -9.73 -11.40 -12.47
N CYS A 143 -10.84 -11.76 -11.82
CA CYS A 143 -11.93 -10.83 -11.54
C CYS A 143 -11.47 -9.62 -10.72
N PHE A 144 -10.69 -9.82 -9.66
CA PHE A 144 -10.17 -8.70 -8.85
C PHE A 144 -9.15 -7.86 -9.61
N LEU A 145 -8.34 -8.46 -10.48
CA LEU A 145 -7.42 -7.71 -11.34
C LEU A 145 -8.18 -6.84 -12.34
N LEU A 146 -9.17 -7.40 -13.04
CA LEU A 146 -10.03 -6.67 -13.97
C LEU A 146 -10.78 -5.55 -13.26
N PHE A 147 -11.30 -5.83 -12.06
CA PHE A 147 -11.96 -4.81 -11.23
C PHE A 147 -11.00 -3.67 -10.87
N THR A 148 -9.78 -3.99 -10.41
CA THR A 148 -8.75 -2.99 -10.10
C THR A 148 -8.42 -2.14 -11.32
N LEU A 149 -8.21 -2.77 -12.49
CA LEU A 149 -7.94 -2.07 -13.75
C LEU A 149 -9.12 -1.17 -14.15
N SER A 150 -10.36 -1.64 -13.99
CA SER A 150 -11.55 -0.84 -14.29
C SER A 150 -11.65 0.41 -13.43
N ILE A 151 -11.30 0.33 -12.14
CA ILE A 151 -11.25 1.49 -11.25
C ILE A 151 -10.20 2.48 -11.74
N ILE A 152 -9.00 2.02 -12.07
CA ILE A 152 -7.91 2.89 -12.55
C ILE A 152 -8.31 3.58 -13.86
N VAL A 153 -8.82 2.81 -14.83
CA VAL A 153 -9.22 3.33 -16.15
C VAL A 153 -10.37 4.33 -16.04
N THR A 154 -11.42 4.02 -15.27
CA THR A 154 -12.55 4.94 -15.08
C THR A 154 -12.14 6.21 -14.32
N SER A 155 -11.22 6.10 -13.35
CA SER A 155 -10.66 7.25 -12.64
C SER A 155 -9.83 8.14 -13.58
N TRP A 156 -9.07 7.54 -14.48
CA TRP A 156 -8.31 8.26 -15.50
C TRP A 156 -9.23 9.08 -16.40
N PHE A 157 -10.29 8.46 -16.97
CA PHE A 157 -11.23 9.18 -17.83
C PHE A 157 -11.95 10.33 -17.10
N ARG A 158 -12.30 10.15 -15.82
CA ARG A 158 -12.89 11.24 -15.02
C ARG A 158 -11.90 12.36 -14.72
N GLY A 159 -10.61 12.06 -14.57
CA GLY A 159 -9.57 13.05 -14.29
C GLY A 159 -9.17 13.90 -15.48
N PHE A 160 -9.30 13.39 -16.72
CA PHE A 160 -9.01 14.15 -17.95
C PHE A 160 -10.26 14.77 -18.59
N GLY A 161 -11.46 14.35 -18.20
CA GLY A 161 -12.73 14.88 -18.68
C GLY A 161 -13.34 16.01 -17.84
N ALA A 162 -12.64 16.47 -16.80
CA ALA A 162 -12.99 17.59 -15.93
C ALA A 162 -12.04 18.76 -16.16
#